data_AF-A0A1V4H6W9-F1
#
_entry.id   AF-A0A1V4H6W9-F1
#
_cell.length_a   1.000
_cell.length_b   1.000
_cell.length_c   1.000
_cell.angle_alpha   90.00
_cell.angle_beta   90.00
_cell.angle_gamma   90.00
#
_symmetry.space_group_name_H-M   'P 1'
#
loop_
_entity.id
_entity.type
_entity.pdbx_description
1 polymer ?
#
loop_
_entity_poly.entity_id
_entity_poly.type
_entity_poly.pdbx_seq_one_letter_code
_entity_poly.pdbx_strand_id
1 'polypeptide(L)'
;MDFLNSSLAMVTNQGIIFRENKYTCPLAISEQWFSLNSPYYLLKIPVVYREENNTLSIILDTGDLIKVQLLSDSKKLAKTDLEEYYLKLNQLKLEKNKRKPLLLKRKR
;
A
#
# COMPACT_ATOMS: atom_id res chain seq x y z
N MET A 1 -10.30 -16.93 27.76
CA MET A 1 -11.34 -16.86 26.70
C MET A 1 -11.58 -15.38 26.51
N ASP A 2 -10.63 -14.73 25.83
CA ASP A 2 -10.42 -13.30 26.01
C ASP A 2 -10.96 -12.50 24.83
N PHE A 3 -11.80 -11.55 25.23
CA PHE A 3 -12.55 -10.56 24.48
C PHE A 3 -11.96 -10.18 23.11
N LEU A 4 -12.62 -10.63 22.04
CA LEU A 4 -12.59 -9.92 20.78
C LEU A 4 -13.16 -8.52 21.05
N ASN A 5 -12.30 -7.53 21.25
CA ASN A 5 -12.70 -6.12 21.29
C ASN A 5 -13.17 -5.72 19.89
N SER A 6 -14.38 -6.13 19.53
CA SER A 6 -15.05 -5.77 18.29
C SER A 6 -15.16 -4.26 18.25
N SER A 7 -14.28 -3.66 17.46
CA SER A 7 -14.24 -2.22 17.27
C SER A 7 -14.73 -1.92 15.85
N LEU A 8 -15.06 -0.66 15.57
CA LEU A 8 -15.47 -0.25 14.23
C LEU A 8 -14.35 0.59 13.60
N ALA A 9 -14.03 0.30 12.35
CA ALA A 9 -13.18 1.13 11.49
C ALA A 9 -14.04 1.81 10.43
N MET A 10 -13.61 2.98 9.94
CA MET A 10 -14.37 3.74 8.94
C MET A 10 -13.66 3.70 7.59
N VAL A 11 -14.38 3.33 6.54
CA VAL A 11 -13.87 3.40 5.17
C VAL A 11 -13.95 4.85 4.67
N THR A 12 -12.86 5.37 4.14
CA THR A 12 -12.78 6.72 3.58
C THR A 12 -12.06 6.69 2.25
N ASN A 13 -12.02 7.82 1.54
CA ASN A 13 -11.24 7.96 0.31
C ASN A 13 -9.71 7.90 0.54
N GLN A 14 -9.25 7.96 1.79
CA GLN A 14 -7.84 7.84 2.15
C GLN A 14 -7.44 6.42 2.60
N GLY A 15 -8.41 5.52 2.73
CA GLY A 15 -8.22 4.18 3.27
C GLY A 15 -9.19 3.88 4.42
N ILE A 16 -8.90 2.80 5.13
CA ILE A 16 -9.66 2.34 6.30
C ILE A 16 -9.06 3.01 7.54
N ILE A 17 -9.84 3.82 8.24
CA ILE A 17 -9.40 4.57 9.41
C ILE A 17 -9.76 3.81 10.69
N PHE A 18 -8.74 3.54 11.52
CA PHE A 18 -8.91 2.92 12.82
C PHE A 18 -7.91 3.51 13.81
N ARG A 19 -8.38 4.03 14.96
CA ARG A 19 -7.54 4.67 16.00
C ARG A 19 -6.53 5.67 15.40
N GLU A 20 -7.01 6.61 14.58
CA GLU A 20 -6.21 7.64 13.89
C GLU A 20 -5.19 7.13 12.85
N ASN A 21 -5.05 5.82 12.70
CA ASN A 21 -4.18 5.20 11.73
C ASN A 21 -4.93 4.86 10.44
N LYS A 22 -4.22 4.97 9.32
CA LYS A 22 -4.73 4.62 7.99
C LYS A 22 -4.30 3.21 7.65
N TYR A 23 -5.24 2.43 7.14
CA TYR A 23 -5.00 1.07 6.72
C TYR A 23 -5.52 0.86 5.29
N THR A 24 -4.97 -0.16 4.64
CA THR A 24 -5.40 -0.60 3.32
C THR A 24 -5.65 -2.10 3.29
N CYS A 25 -6.49 -2.53 2.37
CA CYS A 25 -6.83 -3.93 2.13
C CYS A 25 -6.78 -4.20 0.63
N PRO A 26 -6.15 -5.30 0.16
CA PRO A 26 -6.22 -5.68 -1.24
C PRO A 26 -7.65 -5.80 -1.76
N LEU A 27 -8.58 -6.35 -0.96
CA LEU A 27 -9.99 -6.47 -1.33
C LEU A 27 -10.66 -5.10 -1.51
N ALA A 28 -10.46 -4.20 -0.54
CA ALA A 28 -11.03 -2.86 -0.59
C ALA A 28 -10.52 -2.05 -1.80
N ILE A 29 -9.27 -2.31 -2.24
CA ILE A 29 -8.72 -1.73 -3.46
C ILE A 29 -9.40 -2.33 -4.69
N SER A 30 -9.45 -3.67 -4.80
CA SER A 30 -10.02 -4.35 -5.98
C SER A 30 -11.50 -4.01 -6.19
N GLU A 31 -12.24 -3.84 -5.10
CA GLU A 31 -13.67 -3.50 -5.12
C GLU A 31 -13.93 -1.99 -5.03
N GLN A 32 -12.88 -1.16 -5.08
CA GLN A 32 -12.98 0.29 -5.10
C GLN A 32 -13.80 0.88 -3.92
N TRP A 33 -13.64 0.34 -2.73
CA TRP A 33 -14.34 0.79 -1.52
C TRP A 33 -14.06 2.26 -1.18
N PHE A 34 -12.91 2.78 -1.60
CA PHE A 34 -12.47 4.15 -1.32
C PHE A 34 -13.03 5.19 -2.30
N SER A 35 -13.77 4.76 -3.32
CA SER A 35 -14.44 5.66 -4.27
C SER A 35 -15.66 6.32 -3.65
N LEU A 36 -15.89 7.61 -3.95
CA LEU A 36 -17.06 8.36 -3.45
C LEU A 36 -18.42 7.74 -3.84
N ASN A 37 -18.45 7.02 -4.96
CA ASN A 37 -19.66 6.35 -5.48
C ASN A 37 -19.80 4.90 -4.96
N SER A 38 -18.89 4.45 -4.10
CA SER A 38 -18.91 3.10 -3.57
C SER A 38 -19.97 2.97 -2.47
N PRO A 39 -20.74 1.87 -2.40
CA PRO A 39 -21.63 1.61 -1.27
C PRO A 39 -20.86 1.47 0.06
N TYR A 40 -19.55 1.23 -0.01
CA TYR A 40 -18.68 1.11 1.15
C TYR A 40 -18.11 2.45 1.62
N TYR A 41 -18.31 3.55 0.88
CA TYR A 41 -17.79 4.86 1.27
C TYR A 41 -18.46 5.36 2.56
N LEU A 42 -17.65 5.77 3.55
CA LEU A 42 -18.07 6.15 4.91
C LEU A 42 -18.75 5.03 5.71
N LEU A 43 -18.65 3.77 5.24
CA LEU A 43 -19.17 2.62 5.97
C LEU A 43 -18.30 2.33 7.20
N LYS A 44 -18.96 2.00 8.32
CA LYS A 44 -18.31 1.48 9.52
C LYS A 44 -18.26 -0.04 9.44
N ILE A 45 -17.05 -0.58 9.40
CA ILE A 45 -16.80 -2.02 9.26
C ILE A 45 -16.28 -2.58 10.60
N PRO A 46 -16.79 -3.73 11.05
CA PRO A 46 -16.27 -4.41 12.23
C PRO A 46 -14.83 -4.85 12.03
N VAL A 47 -14.01 -4.62 13.06
CA VAL A 47 -12.59 -4.99 13.06
C VAL A 47 -12.19 -5.73 14.33
N VAL A 48 -11.21 -6.61 14.16
CA VAL A 48 -10.49 -7.29 15.22
C VAL A 48 -9.08 -6.73 15.26
N TYR A 49 -8.72 -6.17 16.41
CA TYR A 49 -7.36 -5.69 16.66
C TYR A 49 -6.69 -6.59 17.70
N ARG A 50 -5.50 -7.09 17.36
CA ARG A 50 -4.67 -7.89 18.25
C ARG A 50 -3.41 -7.11 18.60
N GLU A 51 -3.33 -6.68 19.86
CA GLU A 51 -2.21 -5.90 20.39
C GLU A 51 -0.88 -6.64 20.33
N GLU A 52 -0.87 -7.95 20.61
CA GLU A 52 0.32 -8.81 20.62
C GLU A 52 1.19 -8.69 19.36
N ASN A 53 0.54 -8.56 18.20
CA ASN A 53 1.20 -8.54 16.88
C ASN A 53 0.89 -7.25 16.10
N ASN A 54 0.32 -6.24 16.76
CA ASN A 54 -0.17 -5.01 16.13
C ASN A 54 -0.95 -5.26 14.82
N THR A 55 -1.75 -6.33 14.79
CA THR A 55 -2.41 -6.81 13.58
C THR A 55 -3.87 -6.39 13.62
N LEU A 56 -4.33 -5.76 12.54
CA LEU A 56 -5.73 -5.39 12.35
C LEU A 56 -6.34 -6.28 11.25
N SER A 57 -7.57 -6.73 11.46
CA SER A 57 -8.36 -7.48 10.47
C SER A 57 -9.77 -6.93 10.41
N ILE A 58 -10.31 -6.80 9.19
CA ILE A 58 -11.72 -6.48 8.95
C ILE A 58 -12.55 -7.76 8.93
N ILE A 59 -13.78 -7.69 9.42
CA ILE A 59 -14.76 -8.77 9.34
C ILE A 59 -15.73 -8.41 8.21
N LEU A 60 -15.85 -9.30 7.22
CA LEU A 60 -16.83 -9.18 6.15
C LEU A 60 -18.21 -9.67 6.59
N ASP A 61 -19.24 -9.32 5.81
CA ASP A 61 -20.61 -9.81 6.01
C ASP A 61 -20.70 -11.34 5.87
N THR A 62 -19.77 -11.96 5.13
CA THR A 62 -19.62 -13.42 5.02
C THR A 62 -19.08 -14.08 6.29
N GLY A 63 -18.59 -13.28 7.26
CA GLY A 63 -17.87 -13.75 8.44
C GLY A 63 -16.37 -13.93 8.23
N ASP A 64 -15.86 -13.68 7.02
CA ASP A 64 -14.44 -13.82 6.71
C ASP A 64 -13.60 -12.70 7.35
N LEU A 65 -12.42 -13.07 7.83
CA LEU A 65 -11.44 -12.15 8.40
C LEU A 65 -10.35 -11.83 7.38
N ILE A 66 -10.24 -10.55 7.00
CA ILE A 66 -9.21 -10.10 6.07
C ILE A 66 -8.23 -9.18 6.78
N LYS A 67 -6.94 -9.53 6.69
CA LYS A 67 -5.87 -8.70 7.25
C LYS A 67 -5.76 -7.39 6.48
N VAL A 68 -5.61 -6.31 7.23
CA VAL A 68 -5.36 -4.97 6.71
C VAL A 68 -3.93 -4.53 7.04
N GLN A 69 -3.34 -3.76 6.13
CA GLN A 69 -1.96 -3.29 6.22
C GLN A 69 -1.94 -1.82 6.60
N LEU A 70 -1.06 -1.45 7.54
CA LEU A 70 -0.89 -0.06 7.93
C LEU A 70 -0.28 0.74 6.77
N LEU A 71 -0.96 1.81 6.36
CA LEU A 71 -0.41 2.85 5.50
C LEU A 71 0.42 3.76 6.40
N SER A 72 1.68 3.41 6.61
CA SER A 72 2.64 4.35 7.17
C SER A 72 2.73 5.53 6.21
N ASP A 73 2.60 6.76 6.71
CA ASP A 73 3.00 7.94 5.95
C ASP A 73 4.49 7.80 5.67
N SER A 74 4.83 7.22 4.52
CA SER A 74 6.20 7.20 4.03
C SER A 74 6.61 8.66 4.00
N LYS A 75 7.59 9.04 4.83
CA LYS A 75 8.24 10.35 4.80
C LYS A 75 8.25 10.79 3.35
N LYS A 76 7.57 11.90 3.01
CA LYS A 76 7.70 12.52 1.69
C LYS A 76 9.21 12.60 1.46
N LEU A 77 9.74 11.73 0.61
CA LEU A 77 11.15 11.79 0.24
C LEU A 77 11.38 13.24 -0.19
N ALA A 78 12.36 13.90 0.43
CA ALA A 78 12.63 15.27 0.06
C ALA A 78 12.86 15.27 -1.45
N LYS A 79 12.30 16.26 -2.18
CA LYS A 79 12.42 16.31 -3.65
C LYS A 79 13.87 16.09 -4.12
N THR A 80 14.82 16.58 -3.33
CA THR A 80 16.27 16.41 -3.48
C THR A 80 16.70 14.94 -3.58
N ASP A 81 16.17 14.06 -2.72
CA ASP A 81 16.52 12.63 -2.70
C ASP A 81 15.98 11.92 -3.94
N LEU A 82 14.83 12.37 -4.44
CA LEU A 82 14.17 11.80 -5.63
C LEU A 82 14.93 12.17 -6.91
N GLU A 83 15.35 13.44 -7.02
CA GLU A 83 16.17 13.92 -8.14
C GLU A 83 17.53 13.22 -8.17
N GLU A 84 18.20 13.06 -7.03
CA GLU A 84 19.48 12.35 -6.95
C GLU A 84 19.33 10.87 -7.36
N TYR A 85 18.25 10.22 -6.92
CA TYR A 85 17.92 8.85 -7.32
C TYR A 85 17.73 8.72 -8.83
N TYR A 86 16.94 9.60 -9.45
CA TYR A 86 16.73 9.59 -10.90
C TYR A 86 18.00 9.90 -11.68
N LEU A 87 18.85 10.78 -11.16
CA LEU A 87 20.12 11.14 -11.78
C LEU A 87 21.08 9.93 -11.78
N LYS A 88 21.20 9.21 -10.66
CA LYS A 88 21.97 7.95 -10.59
C LYS A 88 21.40 6.87 -11.51
N LEU A 89 20.08 6.72 -11.57
CA LEU A 89 19.43 5.77 -12.49
C LEU A 89 19.76 6.07 -13.95
N ASN A 90 19.73 7.35 -14.34
CA ASN A 90 20.05 7.76 -15.70
C ASN A 90 21.54 7.56 -16.01
N GLN A 91 22.45 7.82 -15.07
CA GLN A 91 23.87 7.50 -15.22
C GLN A 91 24.08 5.99 -15.47
N LEU A 92 23.44 5.13 -14.68
CA LEU A 92 23.52 3.67 -14.85
C LEU A 92 22.96 3.20 -16.21
N LYS A 93 21.86 3.80 -16.68
CA LYS A 93 21.32 3.53 -18.03
C LYS A 93 22.31 3.92 -19.13
N LEU A 94 22.95 5.07 -19.00
CA LEU A 94 23.97 5.54 -19.95
C LEU A 94 25.19 4.60 -19.97
N GLU A 95 25.67 4.18 -18.81
CA GLU A 95 26.77 3.21 -18.73
C GLU A 95 26.40 1.86 -19.33
N LYS A 96 25.19 1.35 -19.07
CA LYS A 96 24.69 0.12 -19.67
C LYS A 96 24.67 0.20 -21.20
N ASN A 97 24.27 1.34 -21.76
CA ASN A 97 24.26 1.56 -23.21
C ASN A 97 25.66 1.70 -23.81
N LYS A 98 26.62 2.30 -23.08
CA LYS A 98 28.03 2.38 -23.49
C LYS A 98 28.73 1.02 -23.49
N ARG A 99 28.28 0.07 -22.65
CA ARG A 99 28.83 -1.29 -22.55
C ARG A 99 28.30 -2.25 -23.62
N LYS A 100 27.46 -1.82 -24.57
CA LYS A 100 27.20 -2.60 -25.80
C LYS A 100 28.45 -2.47 -26.68
N PRO A 101 29.31 -3.49 -26.80
CA PRO A 101 30.39 -3.44 -27.76
C PRO A 101 29.76 -3.40 -29.14
N LEU A 102 30.33 -2.59 -30.02
CA LEU A 102 30.19 -2.72 -31.46
C LEU A 102 30.63 -4.15 -31.86
N LEU A 103 29.73 -5.12 -31.74
CA LEU A 103 29.83 -6.41 -32.44
C LEU A 103 29.43 -6.20 -33.90
N LEU A 104 30.06 -5.22 -34.57
CA LEU A 104 30.10 -5.17 -36.01
C LEU A 104 31.27 -6.05 -36.44
N LYS A 105 30.87 -7.27 -36.80
CA LYS A 105 31.67 -8.36 -37.33
C LYS A 105 32.71 -7.84 -38.33
N ARG A 106 33.98 -7.88 -37.95
CA ARG A 106 35.06 -8.17 -38.91
C ARG A 106 34.80 -9.59 -39.43
N LYS A 107 34.41 -9.75 -40.68
CA LYS A 107 34.68 -10.96 -41.48
C LYS A 107 34.57 -10.63 -42.96
N ARG A 108 35.76 -10.58 -43.57
CA ARG A 108 36.18 -10.80 -44.97
C ARG A 108 35.46 -10.02 -46.06
#